data_AF-A0AAW2XS28-F1
#
_entry.id   AF-A0AAW2XS28-F1
#
_cell.length_a   1.000
_cell.length_b   1.000
_cell.length_c   1.000
_cell.angle_alpha   90.00
_cell.angle_beta   90.00
_cell.angle_gamma   90.00
#
_symmetry.space_group_name_H-M   'P 1'
#
loop_
_entity.id
_entity.type
_entity.pdbx_description
1 polymer ?
#
loop_
_entity_poly.entity_id
_entity_poly.type
_entity_poly.pdbx_seq_one_letter_code
_entity_poly.pdbx_strand_id
1 'polypeptide(L)'
;MVFSRNVEEDNRAALTQILGISVVSKHEKYLGLPTVSGRSKKEMFDTIKDRIWKKLHTWSSKKLSQAGGDPFEDCPSNYPTFAMSCFRLPETLLKELESLMADFFWNCGTESKIYWVAWAKLCQDKGEGGLGFRRLSDFNTALLAKQAWRLALGSNHKLHSVLLHRGWNVDLIKEEFCSLDSESILGIKLHEGESDSLVWHFGKNGCFTVLSAYQVARRLRNEAECSDRAQRWDFLWSKAPPRVITFAWRCAFNALPIGTRLQKRGVRLDDGCSSCGHPDEDVLHVLFRCSLARLVWAISGLAWGTIECSRTSVEEWFREVHQRLSRREWDYFLTTCWSIRRSRNQLVFEGRRIEAQEICSQARRLVEGISSSLENDGLFRNLDF
;
A
#
# COMPACT_ATOMS: atom_id res chain seq x y z
N MET A 1 19.05 33.82 -6.93
CA MET A 1 18.95 34.09 -5.48
C MET A 1 17.65 34.85 -5.17
N VAL A 2 16.99 34.59 -4.04
CA VAL A 2 15.78 35.34 -3.60
C VAL A 2 16.11 36.00 -2.27
N PHE A 3 15.82 37.29 -2.14
CA PHE A 3 16.00 38.04 -0.90
C PHE A 3 14.66 38.21 -0.17
N SER A 4 14.69 38.21 1.16
CA SER A 4 13.53 38.60 1.97
C SER A 4 13.14 40.06 1.68
N ARG A 5 11.86 40.40 1.89
CA ARG A 5 11.35 41.78 1.70
C ARG A 5 12.11 42.82 2.55
N ASN A 6 12.72 42.38 3.64
CA ASN A 6 13.41 43.24 4.61
C ASN A 6 14.90 43.48 4.29
N VAL A 7 15.42 42.95 3.18
CA VAL A 7 16.82 43.20 2.78
C VAL A 7 16.87 44.46 1.94
N GLU A 8 17.66 45.46 2.37
CA GLU A 8 17.91 46.71 1.65
C GLU A 8 18.55 46.48 0.27
N GLU A 9 18.25 47.35 -0.68
CA GLU A 9 18.61 47.19 -2.10
C GLU A 9 20.13 47.17 -2.32
N ASP A 10 20.86 47.98 -1.55
CA ASP A 10 22.34 48.03 -1.57
C ASP A 10 22.96 46.69 -1.13
N ASN A 11 22.39 46.07 -0.10
CA ASN A 11 22.82 44.75 0.37
C ASN A 11 22.50 43.64 -0.63
N ARG A 12 21.39 43.76 -1.38
CA ARG A 12 21.07 42.81 -2.47
C ARG A 12 22.07 42.91 -3.61
N ALA A 13 22.42 44.13 -4.01
CA ALA A 13 23.39 44.37 -5.07
C ALA A 13 24.78 43.83 -4.70
N ALA A 14 25.26 44.13 -3.50
CA ALA A 14 26.55 43.64 -2.99
C ALA A 14 26.61 42.11 -2.95
N LEU A 15 25.59 41.45 -2.39
CA LEU A 15 25.53 39.98 -2.31
C LEU A 15 25.42 39.32 -3.69
N THR A 16 24.73 39.96 -4.64
CA THR A 16 24.63 39.48 -6.02
C THR A 16 25.98 39.54 -6.74
N GLN A 17 26.74 40.62 -6.53
CA GLN A 17 28.06 40.80 -7.11
C GLN A 17 29.08 39.82 -6.53
N ILE A 18 29.05 39.58 -5.21
CA ILE A 18 29.95 38.63 -4.54
C ILE A 18 29.67 37.19 -4.98
N LEU A 19 28.40 36.80 -5.06
CA LEU A 19 28.02 35.41 -5.32
C LEU A 19 27.94 35.07 -6.82
N GLY A 20 27.84 36.07 -7.71
CA GLY A 20 27.74 35.86 -9.16
C GLY A 20 26.46 35.17 -9.62
N ILE A 21 25.41 35.16 -8.78
CA ILE A 21 24.15 34.45 -9.04
C ILE A 21 23.07 35.46 -9.39
N SER A 22 22.35 35.24 -10.50
CA SER A 22 21.23 36.11 -10.90
C SER A 22 20.11 36.15 -9.84
N VAL A 23 19.60 37.35 -9.56
CA VAL A 23 18.47 37.56 -8.66
C VAL A 23 17.19 37.12 -9.40
N VAL A 24 16.46 36.19 -8.80
CA VAL A 24 15.19 35.71 -9.32
C VAL A 24 14.11 36.17 -8.35
N SER A 25 12.98 36.67 -8.85
CA SER A 25 11.89 37.22 -8.02
C SER A 25 11.24 36.16 -7.13
N LYS A 26 11.18 34.90 -7.58
CA LYS A 26 10.76 33.72 -6.81
C LYS A 26 11.50 32.48 -7.32
N HIS A 27 11.98 31.62 -6.43
CA HIS A 27 12.26 30.24 -6.80
C HIS A 27 10.90 29.54 -6.91
N GLU A 28 10.48 29.21 -8.12
CA GLU A 28 9.15 28.62 -8.33
C GLU A 28 9.04 27.22 -7.70
N LYS A 29 10.10 26.40 -7.77
CA LYS A 29 10.10 25.01 -7.27
C LYS A 29 11.50 24.57 -6.80
N TYR A 30 11.59 23.92 -5.64
CA TYR A 30 12.78 23.20 -5.16
C TYR A 30 12.39 21.76 -4.80
N LEU A 31 13.11 20.78 -5.37
CA LEU A 31 12.76 19.34 -5.30
C LEU A 31 11.28 19.06 -5.63
N GLY A 32 10.73 19.89 -6.52
CA GLY A 32 9.34 19.83 -6.96
C GLY A 32 8.30 20.39 -5.97
N LEU A 33 8.69 20.93 -4.82
CA LEU A 33 7.79 21.66 -3.94
C LEU A 33 8.01 23.17 -4.10
N PRO A 34 6.98 24.01 -3.98
CA PRO A 34 7.15 25.46 -4.05
C PRO A 34 8.02 25.96 -2.90
N THR A 35 9.10 26.68 -3.24
CA THR A 35 10.16 27.10 -2.30
C THR A 35 9.72 28.21 -1.34
N VAL A 36 8.66 28.94 -1.68
CA VAL A 36 8.09 30.00 -0.85
C VAL A 36 6.69 29.57 -0.39
N SER A 37 6.63 28.99 0.80
CA SER A 37 5.37 28.66 1.48
C SER A 37 4.74 29.93 2.07
N GLY A 38 4.22 30.81 1.22
CA GLY A 38 3.38 31.94 1.65
C GLY A 38 1.97 31.52 2.09
N ARG A 39 1.01 32.47 2.09
CA ARG A 39 -0.40 32.32 2.52
C ARG A 39 -1.21 31.17 1.85
N SER A 40 -0.71 30.51 0.81
CA SER A 40 -1.44 29.47 0.05
C SER A 40 -0.81 28.07 0.23
N LYS A 41 -1.18 27.37 1.31
CA LYS A 41 -0.92 25.91 1.42
C LYS A 41 -1.68 25.11 0.35
N LYS A 42 -2.78 25.69 -0.17
CA LYS A 42 -3.67 25.08 -1.17
C LYS A 42 -2.96 24.79 -2.50
N GLU A 43 -2.17 25.73 -3.02
CA GLU A 43 -1.45 25.58 -4.28
C GLU A 43 -0.38 24.46 -4.23
N MET A 44 0.29 24.31 -3.08
CA MET A 44 1.19 23.19 -2.83
C MET A 44 0.42 21.85 -2.85
N PHE A 45 -0.75 21.80 -2.22
CA PHE A 45 -1.58 20.60 -2.19
C PHE A 45 -2.15 20.24 -3.55
N ASP A 46 -2.60 21.21 -4.34
CA ASP A 46 -3.06 21.00 -5.71
C ASP A 46 -1.93 20.48 -6.59
N THR A 47 -0.69 20.97 -6.41
CA THR A 47 0.49 20.42 -7.09
C THR A 47 0.75 18.96 -6.73
N ILE A 48 0.57 18.56 -5.47
CA ILE A 48 0.73 17.17 -5.02
C ILE A 48 -0.37 16.29 -5.62
N LYS A 49 -1.62 16.75 -5.61
CA LYS A 49 -2.75 16.06 -6.24
C LYS A 49 -2.51 15.83 -7.72
N ASP A 50 -2.15 16.88 -8.46
CA ASP A 50 -1.92 16.82 -9.90
C ASP A 50 -0.81 15.82 -10.26
N ARG A 51 0.23 15.70 -9.44
CA ARG A 51 1.30 14.73 -9.65
C ARG A 51 0.83 13.30 -9.48
N ILE A 52 0.11 13.03 -8.40
CA ILE A 52 -0.46 11.71 -8.12
C ILE A 52 -1.46 11.36 -9.23
N TRP A 53 -2.34 12.29 -9.58
CA TRP A 53 -3.34 12.13 -10.63
C TRP A 53 -2.70 11.86 -11.99
N LYS A 54 -1.69 12.65 -12.41
CA LYS A 54 -0.96 12.45 -13.68
C LYS A 54 -0.25 11.10 -13.73
N LYS A 55 0.34 10.65 -12.63
CA LYS A 55 1.00 9.33 -12.55
C LYS A 55 -0.02 8.20 -12.65
N LEU A 56 -1.13 8.27 -11.90
CA LEU A 56 -2.24 7.32 -12.00
C LEU A 56 -2.80 7.26 -13.44
N HIS A 57 -2.97 8.40 -14.10
CA HIS A 57 -3.45 8.45 -15.49
C HIS A 57 -2.44 7.93 -16.50
N THR A 58 -1.14 8.16 -16.30
CA THR A 58 -0.08 7.56 -17.14
C THR A 58 -0.09 6.04 -17.05
N TRP A 59 -0.46 5.50 -15.88
CA TRP A 59 -0.63 4.06 -15.66
C TRP A 59 -1.93 3.53 -16.24
N SER A 60 -3.01 4.32 -16.19
CA SER A 60 -4.28 3.99 -16.84
C SER A 60 -4.15 3.94 -18.36
N SER A 61 -3.38 4.87 -18.96
CA SER A 61 -3.21 4.99 -20.41
C SER A 61 -2.26 3.95 -20.99
N LYS A 62 -1.23 3.54 -20.22
CA LYS A 62 -0.52 2.28 -20.44
C LYS A 62 -1.46 1.15 -20.06
N LYS A 63 -2.45 0.86 -20.91
CA LYS A 63 -3.50 -0.12 -20.67
C LYS A 63 -2.99 -1.28 -19.81
N LEU A 64 -3.27 -1.20 -18.50
CA LEU A 64 -3.48 -2.36 -17.64
C LEU A 64 -4.80 -3.04 -18.08
N SER A 65 -5.06 -3.07 -19.38
CA SER A 65 -6.20 -3.70 -20.02
C SER A 65 -6.16 -5.13 -19.59
N GLN A 66 -7.19 -5.64 -18.91
CA GLN A 66 -7.66 -7.01 -19.11
C GLN A 66 -6.62 -8.17 -19.02
N ALA A 67 -5.38 -7.87 -18.63
CA ALA A 67 -4.14 -8.58 -18.87
C ALA A 67 -3.13 -8.13 -17.81
N GLY A 68 -3.49 -8.39 -16.55
CA GLY A 68 -2.56 -8.85 -15.51
C GLY A 68 -1.24 -8.11 -15.31
N GLY A 69 -1.18 -6.78 -15.40
CA GLY A 69 -0.10 -6.03 -14.77
C GLY A 69 -0.36 -5.91 -13.27
N ASP A 70 0.62 -6.29 -12.47
CA ASP A 70 0.44 -6.45 -11.03
C ASP A 70 0.37 -5.07 -10.34
N PRO A 71 -0.73 -4.75 -9.61
CA PRO A 71 -0.88 -3.48 -8.88
C PRO A 71 0.04 -3.36 -7.64
N PHE A 72 0.87 -4.37 -7.39
CA PHE A 72 1.65 -4.50 -6.15
C PHE A 72 3.08 -3.97 -6.24
N GLU A 73 3.71 -3.95 -7.42
CA GLU A 73 5.14 -3.59 -7.53
C GLU A 73 5.39 -2.08 -7.38
N ASP A 74 4.44 -1.24 -7.78
CA ASP A 74 4.61 0.23 -7.79
C ASP A 74 3.40 0.90 -7.11
N CYS A 75 3.30 0.74 -5.79
CA CYS A 75 2.15 1.20 -5.01
C CYS A 75 2.01 2.74 -5.03
N PRO A 76 0.83 3.30 -5.39
CA PRO A 76 0.62 4.75 -5.42
C PRO A 76 0.83 5.47 -4.09
N SER A 77 0.81 4.74 -2.96
CA SER A 77 1.08 5.29 -1.64
C SER A 77 2.50 5.84 -1.49
N ASN A 78 3.43 5.44 -2.38
CA ASN A 78 4.82 5.88 -2.33
C ASN A 78 5.04 7.28 -2.94
N TYR A 79 4.10 7.80 -3.75
CA TYR A 79 4.28 9.08 -4.45
C TYR A 79 4.31 10.33 -3.56
N PRO A 80 3.43 10.49 -2.54
CA PRO A 80 3.51 11.64 -1.65
C PRO A 80 4.60 11.52 -0.57
N THR A 81 5.45 10.47 -0.57
CA THR A 81 6.39 10.18 0.53
C THR A 81 7.29 11.36 0.87
N PHE A 82 7.83 12.06 -0.15
CA PHE A 82 8.67 13.23 0.09
C PHE A 82 7.89 14.35 0.79
N ALA A 83 6.72 14.73 0.28
CA ALA A 83 5.87 15.76 0.87
C ALA A 83 5.40 15.38 2.29
N MET A 84 5.00 14.12 2.50
CA MET A 84 4.60 13.58 3.81
C MET A 84 5.77 13.49 4.80
N SER A 85 7.01 13.43 4.32
CA SER A 85 8.18 13.44 5.20
C SER A 85 8.54 14.82 5.72
N CYS A 86 8.11 15.89 5.02
CA CYS A 86 8.39 17.27 5.37
C CYS A 86 7.20 17.95 6.08
N PHE A 87 5.96 17.57 5.73
CA PHE A 87 4.75 18.25 6.17
C PHE A 87 3.73 17.29 6.76
N ARG A 88 3.06 17.73 7.83
CA ARG A 88 1.78 17.12 8.23
C ARG A 88 0.71 17.59 7.23
N LEU A 89 0.29 16.67 6.37
CA LEU A 89 -0.74 16.95 5.37
C LEU A 89 -2.12 17.02 6.06
N PRO A 90 -3.02 17.92 5.62
CA PRO A 90 -4.38 17.96 6.15
C PRO A 90 -5.13 16.64 5.91
N GLU A 91 -5.93 16.20 6.88
CA GLU A 91 -6.74 14.97 6.75
C GLU A 91 -7.69 15.02 5.55
N THR A 92 -8.18 16.19 5.16
CA THR A 92 -9.01 16.37 3.96
C THR A 92 -8.25 15.99 2.69
N LEU A 93 -7.02 16.47 2.53
CA LEU A 93 -6.16 16.13 1.40
C LEU A 93 -5.85 14.64 1.36
N LEU A 94 -5.53 14.04 2.52
CA LEU A 94 -5.23 12.62 2.60
C LEU A 94 -6.41 11.75 2.18
N LYS A 95 -7.63 12.08 2.64
CA LYS A 95 -8.87 11.41 2.22
C LYS A 95 -9.14 11.56 0.73
N GLU A 96 -8.92 12.75 0.16
CA GLU A 96 -9.07 12.98 -1.27
C GLU A 96 -8.07 12.13 -2.08
N LEU A 97 -6.80 12.05 -1.64
CA LEU A 97 -5.80 11.21 -2.27
C LEU A 97 -6.14 9.70 -2.17
N GLU A 98 -6.59 9.25 -1.00
CA GLU A 98 -7.06 7.87 -0.81
C GLU A 98 -8.28 7.57 -1.69
N SER A 99 -9.19 8.53 -1.89
CA SER A 99 -10.31 8.39 -2.82
C SER A 99 -9.83 8.25 -4.27
N LEU A 100 -8.83 9.02 -4.70
CA LEU A 100 -8.25 8.88 -6.03
C LEU A 100 -7.56 7.53 -6.22
N MET A 101 -6.87 7.03 -5.19
CA MET A 101 -6.26 5.71 -5.20
C MET A 101 -7.31 4.59 -5.27
N ALA A 102 -8.41 4.74 -4.53
CA ALA A 102 -9.52 3.80 -4.54
C ALA A 102 -10.23 3.79 -5.90
N ASP A 103 -10.47 4.97 -6.48
CA ASP A 103 -11.08 5.11 -7.80
C ASP A 103 -10.22 4.46 -8.88
N PHE A 104 -8.91 4.72 -8.84
CA PHE A 104 -7.95 4.07 -9.72
C PHE A 104 -7.95 2.55 -9.57
N PHE A 105 -7.92 2.03 -8.33
CA PHE A 105 -7.88 0.59 -8.06
C PHE A 105 -9.13 -0.15 -8.52
N TRP A 106 -10.31 0.45 -8.36
CA TRP A 106 -11.58 -0.20 -8.70
C TRP A 106 -12.00 0.03 -10.15
N ASN A 107 -11.75 1.23 -10.68
CA ASN A 107 -12.37 1.68 -11.92
C ASN A 107 -11.36 1.83 -13.05
N CYS A 108 -10.04 1.91 -12.77
CA CYS A 108 -8.98 2.05 -13.80
C CYS A 108 -9.31 3.09 -14.89
N GLY A 109 -9.96 4.21 -14.52
CA GLY A 109 -10.36 5.26 -15.46
C GLY A 109 -11.65 5.01 -16.27
N THR A 110 -12.41 3.96 -15.95
CA THR A 110 -13.76 3.75 -16.52
C THR A 110 -14.80 4.68 -15.88
N GLU A 111 -15.88 4.99 -16.60
CA GLU A 111 -16.96 5.85 -16.09
C GLU A 111 -17.76 5.20 -14.94
N SER A 112 -17.68 3.87 -14.79
CA SER A 112 -18.34 3.16 -13.69
C SER A 112 -17.60 3.41 -12.37
N LYS A 113 -18.28 3.97 -11.37
CA LYS A 113 -17.73 4.22 -10.02
C LYS A 113 -18.18 3.16 -9.02
N ILE A 114 -17.83 1.89 -9.25
CA ILE A 114 -18.27 0.80 -8.37
C ILE A 114 -17.15 0.38 -7.41
N TYR A 115 -17.33 0.73 -6.14
CA TYR A 115 -16.47 0.31 -5.04
C TYR A 115 -17.02 -0.98 -4.42
N TRP A 116 -16.33 -2.10 -4.63
CA TRP A 116 -16.76 -3.41 -4.14
C TRP A 116 -16.42 -3.65 -2.68
N VAL A 117 -15.26 -3.16 -2.24
CA VAL A 117 -14.80 -3.22 -0.85
C VAL A 117 -14.25 -1.85 -0.46
N ALA A 118 -14.51 -1.43 0.78
CA ALA A 118 -14.06 -0.14 1.29
C ALA A 118 -12.52 -0.01 1.29
N TRP A 119 -12.01 1.17 0.98
CA TRP A 119 -10.56 1.45 0.97
C TRP A 119 -9.89 1.15 2.31
N ALA A 120 -10.56 1.48 3.42
CA ALA A 120 -10.09 1.17 4.76
C ALA A 120 -9.81 -0.33 4.99
N LYS A 121 -10.63 -1.22 4.38
CA LYS A 121 -10.42 -2.68 4.44
C LYS A 121 -9.24 -3.11 3.57
N LEU A 122 -9.04 -2.48 2.41
CA LEU A 122 -7.86 -2.73 1.56
C LEU A 122 -6.55 -2.35 2.26
N CYS A 123 -6.58 -1.32 3.12
CA CYS A 123 -5.42 -0.88 3.92
C CYS A 123 -5.08 -1.76 5.12
N GLN A 124 -5.93 -2.73 5.47
CA GLN A 124 -5.61 -3.68 6.54
C GLN A 124 -4.46 -4.60 6.13
N ASP A 125 -3.83 -5.24 7.11
CA ASP A 125 -2.77 -6.19 6.81
C ASP A 125 -3.31 -7.43 6.11
N LYS A 126 -2.41 -8.12 5.39
CA LYS A 126 -2.71 -9.40 4.76
C LYS A 126 -3.32 -10.39 5.75
N GLY A 127 -2.76 -10.50 6.96
CA GLY A 127 -3.30 -11.38 8.01
C GLY A 127 -4.73 -11.05 8.45
N GLU A 128 -5.17 -9.79 8.32
CA GLU A 128 -6.51 -9.30 8.67
C GLU A 128 -7.47 -9.28 7.46
N GLY A 129 -6.99 -9.74 6.30
CA GLY A 129 -7.76 -9.81 5.05
C GLY A 129 -7.75 -8.53 4.22
N GLY A 130 -6.86 -7.59 4.50
CA GLY A 130 -6.58 -6.46 3.60
C GLY A 130 -5.51 -6.79 2.57
N LEU A 131 -5.28 -5.89 1.61
CA LEU A 131 -4.22 -6.04 0.60
C LEU A 131 -2.87 -5.50 1.10
N GLY A 132 -2.82 -4.85 2.27
CA GLY A 132 -1.63 -4.22 2.81
C GLY A 132 -1.32 -2.85 2.20
N PHE A 133 -2.31 -2.17 1.60
CA PHE A 133 -2.12 -0.78 1.20
C PHE A 133 -1.87 0.11 2.43
N ARG A 134 -1.02 1.12 2.27
CA ARG A 134 -0.75 2.04 3.38
C ARG A 134 -1.84 3.09 3.48
N ARG A 135 -2.41 3.27 4.67
CA ARG A 135 -3.23 4.44 4.97
C ARG A 135 -2.32 5.66 5.01
N LEU A 136 -2.64 6.71 4.26
CA LEU A 136 -1.73 7.84 4.10
C LEU A 136 -1.60 8.66 5.38
N SER A 137 -2.63 8.71 6.23
CA SER A 137 -2.57 9.40 7.52
C SER A 137 -1.57 8.78 8.49
N ASP A 138 -1.65 7.46 8.73
CA ASP A 138 -0.70 6.77 9.60
C ASP A 138 0.72 6.81 9.00
N PHE A 139 0.83 6.71 7.67
CA PHE A 139 2.11 6.76 6.99
C PHE A 139 2.75 8.16 7.06
N ASN A 140 1.97 9.23 6.94
CA ASN A 140 2.43 10.59 7.17
C ASN A 140 2.93 10.77 8.60
N THR A 141 2.19 10.28 9.60
CA THR A 141 2.63 10.29 11.01
C THR A 141 3.93 9.52 11.20
N ALA A 142 4.08 8.33 10.62
CA ALA A 142 5.30 7.53 10.72
C ALA A 142 6.51 8.20 10.07
N LEU A 143 6.33 8.90 8.93
CA LEU A 143 7.39 9.64 8.27
C LEU A 143 7.82 10.88 9.05
N LEU A 144 6.88 11.58 9.69
CA LEU A 144 7.20 12.69 10.59
C LEU A 144 7.88 12.20 11.86
N ALA A 145 7.45 11.07 12.42
CA ALA A 145 8.11 10.41 13.54
C ALA A 145 9.55 10.03 13.20
N LYS A 146 9.86 9.66 11.95
CA LYS A 146 11.24 9.46 11.50
C LYS A 146 12.09 10.72 11.61
N GLN A 147 11.53 11.88 11.26
CA GLN A 147 12.25 13.14 11.40
C GLN A 147 12.42 13.52 12.87
N ALA A 148 11.38 13.35 13.69
CA ALA A 148 11.47 13.55 15.14
C ALA A 148 12.51 12.63 15.79
N TRP A 149 12.58 11.37 15.37
CA TRP A 149 13.56 10.39 15.82
C TRP A 149 14.99 10.80 15.44
N ARG A 150 15.20 11.31 14.21
CA ARG A 150 16.49 11.86 13.78
C ARG A 150 16.91 13.08 14.58
N LEU A 151 15.96 13.96 14.91
CA LEU A 151 16.21 15.10 15.79
C LEU A 151 16.57 14.65 17.21
N ALA A 152 15.88 13.64 17.73
CA ALA A 152 16.16 13.07 19.05
C ALA A 152 17.52 12.34 19.11
N LEU A 153 17.96 11.72 18.02
CA LEU A 153 19.28 11.07 17.91
C LEU A 153 20.44 12.02 17.61
N GLY A 154 20.19 13.32 17.41
CA GLY A 154 21.25 14.33 17.43
C GLY A 154 22.33 14.20 16.35
N SER A 155 22.01 13.70 15.15
CA SER A 155 22.93 13.88 14.01
C SER A 155 22.90 15.34 13.55
N ASN A 156 23.79 16.16 14.13
CA ASN A 156 24.07 17.58 13.87
C ASN A 156 23.08 18.64 14.40
N HIS A 157 22.89 18.74 15.73
CA HIS A 157 22.27 19.92 16.34
C HIS A 157 22.99 20.33 17.63
N LYS A 158 23.12 21.64 17.89
CA LYS A 158 23.82 22.29 19.03
C LYS A 158 23.43 21.82 20.45
N LEU A 159 22.48 20.88 20.58
CA LEU A 159 22.14 20.25 21.86
C LEU A 159 23.14 19.14 22.23
N HIS A 160 23.83 18.54 21.26
CA HIS A 160 24.92 17.61 21.55
C HIS A 160 26.12 18.30 22.21
N SER A 161 26.34 19.60 21.95
CA SER A 161 27.44 20.38 22.55
C SER A 161 27.22 20.77 24.02
N VAL A 162 26.01 20.60 24.57
CA VAL A 162 25.74 20.75 26.02
C VAL A 162 26.22 19.54 26.81
N LEU A 163 26.30 18.37 26.16
CA LEU A 163 26.83 17.14 26.72
C LEU A 163 28.21 16.85 26.13
N LEU A 164 29.24 17.52 26.66
CA LEU A 164 30.61 17.11 26.42
C LEU A 164 30.83 15.77 27.12
N HIS A 165 31.24 14.76 26.35
CA HIS A 165 31.75 13.47 26.80
C HIS A 165 31.79 13.27 28.33
N ARG A 166 30.66 12.81 28.89
CA ARG A 166 30.55 12.32 30.28
C ARG A 166 30.50 13.40 31.38
N GLY A 167 30.06 14.61 31.06
CA GLY A 167 29.73 15.63 32.05
C GLY A 167 28.82 16.73 31.51
N TRP A 168 28.19 17.48 32.42
CA TRP A 168 27.53 18.73 32.06
C TRP A 168 28.59 19.71 31.52
N ASN A 169 28.36 20.33 30.36
CA ASN A 169 29.15 21.48 29.95
C ASN A 169 28.75 22.69 30.81
N VAL A 170 29.36 22.78 31.98
CA VAL A 170 29.01 23.75 33.04
C VAL A 170 29.10 25.19 32.53
N ASP A 171 30.10 25.48 31.68
CA ASP A 171 30.31 26.82 31.14
C ASP A 171 29.18 27.20 30.18
N LEU A 172 28.82 26.30 29.26
CA LEU A 172 27.70 26.52 28.34
C LEU A 172 26.35 26.60 29.05
N ILE A 173 26.15 25.80 30.10
CA ILE A 173 24.89 25.83 30.88
C ILE A 173 24.74 27.16 31.60
N LYS A 174 25.82 27.67 32.20
CA LYS A 174 25.81 28.96 32.88
C LYS A 174 25.71 30.15 31.93
N GLU A 175 26.16 30.01 30.69
CA GLU A 175 26.02 31.03 29.65
C GLU A 175 24.61 31.09 29.04
N GLU A 176 23.97 29.93 28.83
CA GLU A 176 22.70 29.82 28.09
C GLU A 176 21.46 29.80 29.00
N PHE A 177 21.59 29.39 30.28
CA PHE A 177 20.48 29.25 31.22
C PHE A 177 20.60 30.23 32.40
N CYS A 178 19.47 30.69 32.93
CA CYS A 178 19.48 31.57 34.10
C CYS A 178 20.01 30.82 35.34
N SER A 179 20.41 31.55 36.39
CA SER A 179 21.05 30.96 37.57
C SER A 179 20.22 29.87 38.26
N LEU A 180 18.90 30.07 38.36
CA LEU A 180 17.95 29.10 38.93
C LEU A 180 17.86 27.79 38.12
N ASP A 181 17.83 27.91 36.79
CA ASP A 181 17.76 26.75 35.90
C ASP A 181 19.13 26.05 35.83
N SER A 182 20.23 26.80 35.83
CA SER A 182 21.59 26.27 35.84
C SER A 182 21.87 25.41 37.08
N GLU A 183 21.47 25.89 38.27
CA GLU A 183 21.61 25.12 39.51
C GLU A 183 20.74 23.86 39.50
N SER A 184 19.53 23.95 38.94
CA SER A 184 18.62 22.81 38.80
C SER A 184 19.16 21.76 37.84
N ILE A 185 19.77 22.18 36.72
CA ILE A 185 20.38 21.30 35.72
C ILE A 185 21.63 20.61 36.30
N LEU A 186 22.51 21.36 36.97
CA LEU A 186 23.74 20.82 37.57
C LEU A 186 23.46 19.92 38.80
N GLY A 187 22.30 20.06 39.43
CA GLY A 187 21.84 19.21 40.54
C GLY A 187 21.43 17.79 40.12
N ILE A 188 21.25 17.54 38.82
CA ILE A 188 20.92 16.22 38.28
C ILE A 188 22.18 15.35 38.28
N LYS A 189 22.25 14.36 39.18
CA LYS A 189 23.32 13.36 39.23
C LYS A 189 23.26 12.46 38.00
N LEU A 190 24.31 12.51 37.18
CA LEU A 190 24.48 11.61 36.03
C LEU A 190 25.03 10.26 36.54
N HIS A 191 24.43 9.14 36.13
CA HIS A 191 24.88 7.80 36.50
C HIS A 191 26.16 7.42 35.74
N GLU A 192 27.18 6.94 36.45
CA GLU A 192 28.40 6.35 35.87
C GLU A 192 28.18 4.84 35.61
N GLY A 193 27.49 4.52 34.51
CA GLY A 193 27.28 3.13 34.12
C GLY A 193 26.48 3.01 32.83
N GLU A 194 27.17 2.58 31.77
CA GLU A 194 26.71 2.44 30.37
C GLU A 194 26.11 3.70 29.72
N SER A 195 26.41 3.88 28.43
CA SER A 195 25.88 4.99 27.64
C SER A 195 24.38 4.80 27.41
N ASP A 196 23.55 5.71 27.93
CA ASP A 196 22.14 5.78 27.56
C ASP A 196 22.01 5.88 26.04
N SER A 197 21.32 4.91 25.45
CA SER A 197 21.02 4.90 24.03
C SER A 197 19.52 5.04 23.86
N LEU A 198 19.10 5.95 22.97
CA LEU A 198 17.70 6.07 22.62
C LEU A 198 17.29 4.82 21.82
N VAL A 199 16.52 3.96 22.47
CA VAL A 199 16.08 2.68 21.91
C VAL A 199 14.62 2.79 21.45
N TRP A 200 14.37 2.48 20.18
CA TRP A 200 13.03 2.40 19.64
C TRP A 200 12.39 1.09 20.11
N HIS A 201 11.59 1.17 21.18
CA HIS A 201 10.95 0.02 21.84
C HIS A 201 10.21 -0.92 20.86
N PHE A 202 9.61 -0.38 19.79
CA PHE A 202 8.84 -1.14 18.81
C PHE A 202 9.67 -1.70 17.65
N GLY A 203 10.99 -1.57 17.70
CA GLY A 203 11.94 -2.01 16.68
C GLY A 203 12.59 -3.34 17.04
N LYS A 204 12.91 -4.14 16.02
CA LYS A 204 13.86 -5.25 16.22
C LYS A 204 15.21 -4.64 16.60
N ASN A 205 15.79 -5.12 17.71
CA ASN A 205 17.06 -4.64 18.26
C ASN A 205 17.07 -3.15 18.64
N GLY A 206 15.90 -2.54 18.90
CA GLY A 206 15.84 -1.15 19.31
C GLY A 206 16.00 -0.13 18.18
N CYS A 207 16.08 -0.56 16.92
CA CYS A 207 16.25 0.33 15.78
C CYS A 207 14.91 0.92 15.31
N PHE A 208 14.89 2.23 15.04
CA PHE A 208 13.73 2.87 14.44
C PHE A 208 13.62 2.51 12.96
N THR A 209 12.44 2.05 12.55
CA THR A 209 12.05 1.97 11.14
C THR A 209 10.72 2.68 10.91
N VAL A 210 10.53 3.20 9.70
CA VAL A 210 9.23 3.78 9.32
C VAL A 210 8.13 2.74 9.41
N LEU A 211 8.44 1.48 9.12
CA LEU A 211 7.49 0.37 9.22
C LEU A 211 7.03 0.13 10.66
N SER A 212 7.96 0.06 11.62
CA SER A 212 7.60 -0.09 13.04
C SER A 212 6.84 1.11 13.56
N ALA A 213 7.20 2.34 13.16
CA ALA A 213 6.46 3.55 13.52
C ALA A 213 5.06 3.58 12.91
N TYR A 214 4.91 3.09 11.67
CA TYR A 214 3.61 2.94 11.01
C TYR A 214 2.71 1.92 11.72
N GLN A 215 3.27 0.79 12.15
CA GLN A 215 2.54 -0.20 12.95
C GLN A 215 2.06 0.38 14.29
N VAL A 216 2.88 1.19 14.95
CA VAL A 216 2.50 1.91 16.17
C VAL A 216 1.37 2.91 15.90
N ALA A 217 1.51 3.75 14.87
CA ALA A 217 0.46 4.71 14.48
C ALA A 217 -0.88 4.00 14.19
N ARG A 218 -0.83 2.84 13.53
CA ARG A 218 -2.01 1.99 13.31
C ARG A 218 -2.61 1.43 14.59
N ARG A 219 -1.78 0.93 15.52
CA ARG A 219 -2.24 0.39 16.81
C ARG A 219 -2.90 1.46 17.66
N LEU A 220 -2.28 2.64 17.79
CA LEU A 220 -2.84 3.76 18.53
C LEU A 220 -4.22 4.20 18.01
N ARG A 221 -4.44 4.09 16.70
CA ARG A 221 -5.77 4.31 16.12
C ARG A 221 -6.73 3.15 16.44
N ASN A 222 -6.31 1.90 16.22
CA ASN A 222 -7.15 0.73 16.40
C ASN A 222 -7.50 0.47 17.89
N GLU A 223 -6.66 0.87 18.85
CA GLU A 223 -6.97 0.81 20.29
C GLU A 223 -8.15 1.72 20.67
N ALA A 224 -8.45 2.74 19.85
CA ALA A 224 -9.67 3.54 19.97
C ALA A 224 -10.90 2.89 19.27
N GLU A 225 -10.69 1.85 18.47
CA GLU A 225 -11.71 1.12 17.70
C GLU A 225 -11.79 -0.34 18.19
N CYS A 226 -12.42 -0.58 19.34
CA CYS A 226 -12.57 -1.91 19.90
C CYS A 226 -13.51 -2.80 19.05
N SER A 227 -13.00 -3.88 18.42
CA SER A 227 -13.82 -5.05 18.03
C SER A 227 -12.99 -6.26 17.53
N ASP A 228 -13.22 -7.37 18.23
CA ASP A 228 -13.32 -8.78 17.83
C ASP A 228 -12.19 -9.60 17.17
N ARG A 229 -12.25 -10.89 17.51
CA ARG A 229 -11.34 -11.99 17.11
C ARG A 229 -10.81 -11.84 15.69
N ALA A 230 -9.51 -11.57 15.57
CA ALA A 230 -8.81 -11.49 14.29
C ALA A 230 -8.92 -12.82 13.52
N GLN A 231 -9.88 -12.89 12.60
CA GLN A 231 -10.00 -14.00 11.66
C GLN A 231 -8.79 -13.95 10.74
N ARG A 232 -7.91 -14.96 10.81
CA ARG A 232 -6.64 -14.96 10.07
C ARG A 232 -6.86 -15.31 8.58
N TRP A 233 -6.27 -14.52 7.69
CA TRP A 233 -6.39 -14.66 6.24
C TRP A 233 -5.16 -15.30 5.58
N ASP A 234 -4.29 -15.94 6.38
CA ASP A 234 -3.03 -16.54 5.93
C ASP A 234 -3.22 -17.57 4.80
N PHE A 235 -4.36 -18.27 4.77
CA PHE A 235 -4.72 -19.27 3.75
C PHE A 235 -4.73 -18.69 2.32
N LEU A 236 -5.03 -17.41 2.17
CA LEU A 236 -5.19 -16.77 0.87
C LEU A 236 -3.85 -16.35 0.26
N TRP A 237 -2.84 -16.07 1.09
CA TRP A 237 -1.56 -15.49 0.66
C TRP A 237 -0.57 -16.59 0.26
N SER A 238 -0.89 -17.24 -0.85
CA SER A 238 -0.09 -18.32 -1.43
C SER A 238 1.07 -17.79 -2.28
N LYS A 239 1.83 -18.69 -2.92
CA LYS A 239 2.93 -18.30 -3.83
C LYS A 239 2.47 -18.08 -5.27
N ALA A 240 1.16 -18.15 -5.52
CA ALA A 240 0.59 -17.87 -6.83
C ALA A 240 0.90 -16.44 -7.31
N PRO A 241 0.87 -16.19 -8.63
CA PRO A 241 1.13 -14.87 -9.19
C PRO A 241 0.26 -13.79 -8.53
N PRO A 242 0.74 -12.55 -8.31
CA PRO A 242 -0.01 -11.54 -7.56
C PRO A 242 -1.40 -11.24 -8.14
N ARG A 243 -1.56 -11.26 -9.46
CA ARG A 243 -2.87 -11.19 -10.13
C ARG A 243 -3.85 -12.31 -9.74
N VAL A 244 -3.37 -13.53 -9.53
CA VAL A 244 -4.17 -14.68 -9.11
C VAL A 244 -4.60 -14.51 -7.66
N ILE A 245 -3.68 -14.06 -6.79
CA ILE A 245 -3.96 -13.76 -5.39
C ILE A 245 -4.98 -12.61 -5.26
N THR A 246 -4.82 -11.53 -6.03
CA THR A 246 -5.77 -10.41 -6.05
C THR A 246 -7.15 -10.87 -6.49
N PHE A 247 -7.21 -11.74 -7.50
CA PHE A 247 -8.45 -12.36 -7.94
C PHE A 247 -9.07 -13.24 -6.85
N ALA A 248 -8.30 -14.11 -6.21
CA ALA A 248 -8.77 -14.97 -5.12
C ALA A 248 -9.29 -14.14 -3.93
N TRP A 249 -8.59 -13.05 -3.59
CA TRP A 249 -9.05 -12.06 -2.61
C TRP A 249 -10.40 -11.47 -3.00
N ARG A 250 -10.56 -11.05 -4.27
CA ARG A 250 -11.85 -10.57 -4.77
C ARG A 250 -12.93 -11.65 -4.72
N CYS A 251 -12.62 -12.93 -4.95
CA CYS A 251 -13.58 -14.02 -4.78
C CYS A 251 -14.06 -14.13 -3.33
N ALA A 252 -13.13 -14.20 -2.38
CA ALA A 252 -13.43 -14.41 -0.97
C ALA A 252 -14.27 -13.26 -0.39
N PHE A 253 -13.98 -12.02 -0.76
CA PHE A 253 -14.79 -10.84 -0.40
C PHE A 253 -16.04 -10.66 -1.29
N ASN A 254 -16.30 -11.60 -2.20
CA ASN A 254 -17.40 -11.58 -3.17
C ASN A 254 -17.46 -10.24 -3.94
N ALA A 255 -16.30 -9.72 -4.32
CA ALA A 255 -16.04 -8.42 -4.91
C ALA A 255 -15.79 -8.49 -6.43
N LEU A 256 -16.21 -9.57 -7.09
CA LEU A 256 -16.08 -9.72 -8.53
C LEU A 256 -17.26 -9.09 -9.29
N PRO A 257 -17.00 -8.38 -10.41
CA PRO A 257 -18.05 -7.85 -11.28
C PRO A 257 -18.65 -8.97 -12.13
N ILE A 258 -19.60 -9.71 -11.56
CA ILE A 258 -20.29 -10.86 -12.15
C ILE A 258 -21.80 -10.57 -12.17
N GLY A 259 -22.56 -11.20 -13.08
CA GLY A 259 -23.95 -10.87 -13.42
C GLY A 259 -24.83 -10.42 -12.24
N THR A 260 -25.08 -11.31 -11.27
CA THR A 260 -25.94 -11.01 -10.11
C THR A 260 -25.44 -9.85 -9.26
N ARG A 261 -24.12 -9.67 -9.15
CA ARG A 261 -23.48 -8.58 -8.38
C ARG A 261 -23.61 -7.24 -9.09
N LEU A 262 -23.47 -7.24 -10.41
CA LEU A 262 -23.64 -6.06 -11.25
C LEU A 262 -25.11 -5.61 -11.30
N GLN A 263 -26.04 -6.56 -11.45
CA GLN A 263 -27.49 -6.29 -11.39
C GLN A 263 -27.90 -5.67 -10.05
N LYS A 264 -27.39 -6.20 -8.91
CA LYS A 264 -27.60 -5.61 -7.57
C LYS A 264 -27.08 -4.17 -7.44
N ARG A 265 -26.16 -3.75 -8.32
CA ARG A 265 -25.62 -2.38 -8.38
C ARG A 265 -26.27 -1.53 -9.46
N GLY A 266 -27.37 -1.99 -10.05
CA GLY A 266 -28.16 -1.24 -11.05
C GLY A 266 -27.63 -1.33 -12.47
N VAL A 267 -26.65 -2.21 -12.76
CA VAL A 267 -26.16 -2.45 -14.12
C VAL A 267 -27.13 -3.39 -14.83
N ARG A 268 -27.68 -2.95 -15.97
CA ARG A 268 -28.55 -3.78 -16.81
C ARG A 268 -27.72 -4.80 -17.57
N LEU A 269 -28.05 -6.08 -17.41
CA LEU A 269 -27.42 -7.21 -18.07
C LEU A 269 -28.51 -8.16 -18.54
N ASP A 270 -28.25 -8.88 -19.64
CA ASP A 270 -29.13 -9.94 -20.12
C ASP A 270 -29.30 -11.04 -19.05
N ASP A 271 -30.47 -11.68 -19.06
CA ASP A 271 -30.82 -12.70 -18.08
C ASP A 271 -29.94 -13.95 -18.26
N GLY A 272 -29.12 -14.23 -17.23
CA GLY A 272 -28.39 -15.49 -17.08
C GLY A 272 -26.89 -15.47 -17.42
N CYS A 273 -26.25 -16.60 -17.15
CA CYS A 273 -24.83 -16.81 -17.36
C CYS A 273 -24.50 -16.94 -18.85
N SER A 274 -23.61 -16.10 -19.37
CA SER A 274 -23.23 -16.08 -20.79
C SER A 274 -22.56 -17.37 -21.28
N SER A 275 -22.13 -18.26 -20.36
CA SER A 275 -21.50 -19.54 -20.70
C SER A 275 -22.48 -20.71 -20.75
N CYS A 276 -23.48 -20.76 -19.86
CA CYS A 276 -24.36 -21.94 -19.72
C CYS A 276 -25.86 -21.62 -19.72
N GLY A 277 -26.25 -20.34 -19.76
CA GLY A 277 -27.66 -19.91 -19.76
C GLY A 277 -28.37 -20.00 -18.41
N HIS A 278 -27.68 -20.36 -17.32
CA HIS A 278 -28.28 -20.44 -15.99
C HIS A 278 -28.74 -19.05 -15.52
N PRO A 279 -29.94 -18.89 -14.93
CA PRO A 279 -30.52 -17.57 -14.61
C PRO A 279 -29.70 -16.75 -13.62
N ASP A 280 -29.10 -17.40 -12.62
CA ASP A 280 -28.22 -16.74 -11.64
C ASP A 280 -26.75 -16.96 -11.99
N GLU A 281 -26.02 -15.87 -12.25
CA GLU A 281 -24.56 -15.86 -12.35
C GLU A 281 -23.94 -15.23 -11.09
N ASP A 282 -23.48 -16.04 -10.14
CA ASP A 282 -22.67 -15.62 -8.98
C ASP A 282 -21.26 -16.21 -9.01
N VAL A 283 -20.40 -15.87 -8.04
CA VAL A 283 -19.00 -16.32 -7.98
C VAL A 283 -18.91 -17.85 -7.95
N LEU A 284 -19.71 -18.52 -7.10
CA LEU A 284 -19.69 -19.99 -6.99
C LEU A 284 -20.23 -20.66 -8.25
N HIS A 285 -21.20 -20.02 -8.92
CA HIS A 285 -21.69 -20.49 -10.22
C HIS A 285 -20.58 -20.44 -11.26
N VAL A 286 -19.97 -19.29 -11.47
CA VAL A 286 -18.91 -19.09 -12.48
C VAL A 286 -17.74 -20.04 -12.23
N LEU A 287 -17.35 -20.24 -10.98
CA LEU A 287 -16.16 -21.02 -10.65
C LEU A 287 -16.41 -22.52 -10.52
N PHE A 288 -17.61 -22.97 -10.16
CA PHE A 288 -17.83 -24.37 -9.78
C PHE A 288 -19.11 -25.02 -10.33
N ARG A 289 -20.22 -24.28 -10.48
CA ARG A 289 -21.51 -24.87 -10.90
C ARG A 289 -21.79 -24.76 -12.40
N CYS A 290 -21.14 -23.82 -13.09
CA CYS A 290 -21.24 -23.65 -14.54
C CYS A 290 -20.76 -24.92 -15.26
N SER A 291 -21.40 -25.27 -16.38
CA SER A 291 -21.08 -26.49 -17.15
C SER A 291 -19.61 -26.57 -17.55
N LEU A 292 -19.04 -25.46 -18.04
CA LEU A 292 -17.62 -25.38 -18.37
C LEU A 292 -16.73 -25.59 -17.14
N ALA A 293 -17.07 -24.95 -16.02
CA ALA A 293 -16.30 -25.06 -14.79
C ALA A 293 -16.29 -26.51 -14.27
N ARG A 294 -17.44 -27.18 -14.27
CA ARG A 294 -17.55 -28.59 -13.87
C ARG A 294 -16.68 -29.50 -14.73
N LEU A 295 -16.63 -29.26 -16.05
CA LEU A 295 -15.76 -30.00 -16.96
C LEU A 295 -14.28 -29.75 -16.66
N VAL A 296 -13.88 -28.49 -16.47
CA VAL A 296 -12.51 -28.12 -16.09
C VAL A 296 -12.07 -28.83 -14.82
N TRP A 297 -12.91 -28.82 -13.78
CA TRP A 297 -12.58 -29.50 -12.52
C TRP A 297 -12.49 -31.03 -12.68
N ALA A 298 -13.38 -31.63 -13.47
CA ALA A 298 -13.36 -33.07 -13.74
C ALA A 298 -12.07 -33.54 -14.42
N ILE A 299 -11.47 -32.70 -15.29
CA ILE A 299 -10.23 -33.05 -16.02
C ILE A 299 -8.96 -32.42 -15.40
N SER A 300 -9.10 -31.57 -14.38
CA SER A 300 -7.97 -30.88 -13.74
C SER A 300 -6.95 -31.84 -13.12
N GLY A 301 -7.40 -33.02 -12.68
CA GLY A 301 -6.61 -33.98 -11.93
C GLY A 301 -6.59 -33.72 -10.42
N LEU A 302 -7.27 -32.67 -9.93
CA LEU A 302 -7.56 -32.50 -8.51
C LEU A 302 -8.71 -33.41 -8.11
N ALA A 303 -8.71 -33.91 -6.86
CA ALA A 303 -9.75 -34.78 -6.31
C ALA A 303 -11.08 -34.02 -6.04
N TRP A 304 -11.62 -33.37 -7.06
CA TRP A 304 -12.81 -32.51 -7.02
C TRP A 304 -14.06 -33.22 -6.50
N GLY A 305 -14.19 -34.52 -6.77
CA GLY A 305 -15.33 -35.34 -6.32
C GLY A 305 -15.49 -35.43 -4.79
N THR A 306 -14.49 -34.98 -4.01
CA THR A 306 -14.54 -34.95 -2.54
C THR A 306 -14.91 -33.58 -1.96
N ILE A 307 -15.16 -32.59 -2.82
CA ILE A 307 -15.29 -31.18 -2.45
C ILE A 307 -16.68 -30.69 -2.89
N GLU A 308 -17.70 -30.98 -2.09
CA GLU A 308 -19.08 -30.53 -2.34
C GLU A 308 -19.25 -29.04 -2.01
N CYS A 309 -19.53 -28.21 -3.03
CA CYS A 309 -19.75 -26.77 -2.85
C CYS A 309 -20.80 -26.45 -1.78
N SER A 310 -20.34 -26.01 -0.60
CA SER A 310 -21.22 -25.59 0.49
C SER A 310 -21.93 -24.27 0.15
N ARG A 311 -23.15 -24.09 0.66
CA ARG A 311 -24.02 -22.95 0.32
C ARG A 311 -23.80 -21.70 1.18
N THR A 312 -22.76 -21.64 2.02
CA THR A 312 -22.62 -20.58 3.03
C THR A 312 -22.03 -19.29 2.47
N SER A 313 -20.73 -19.24 2.20
CA SER A 313 -20.03 -18.08 1.64
C SER A 313 -18.80 -18.50 0.83
N VAL A 314 -18.37 -17.66 -0.12
CA VAL A 314 -17.15 -17.95 -0.92
C VAL A 314 -15.91 -18.02 -0.03
N GLU A 315 -15.86 -17.21 1.02
CA GLU A 315 -14.75 -17.20 1.99
C GLU A 315 -14.67 -18.53 2.76
N GLU A 316 -15.76 -18.93 3.42
CA GLU A 316 -15.81 -20.18 4.18
C GLU A 316 -15.48 -21.37 3.29
N TRP A 317 -16.00 -21.34 2.06
CA TRP A 317 -15.72 -22.36 1.06
C TRP A 317 -14.23 -22.44 0.71
N PHE A 318 -13.58 -21.29 0.44
CA PHE A 318 -12.15 -21.27 0.15
C PHE A 318 -11.32 -21.77 1.35
N ARG A 319 -11.75 -21.49 2.59
CA ARG A 319 -11.09 -22.00 3.80
C ARG A 319 -11.21 -23.52 3.92
N GLU A 320 -12.40 -24.07 3.68
CA GLU A 320 -12.65 -25.51 3.70
C GLU A 320 -11.79 -26.24 2.66
N VAL A 321 -11.74 -25.71 1.43
CA VAL A 321 -10.91 -26.28 0.36
C VAL A 321 -9.42 -26.21 0.72
N HIS A 322 -8.95 -25.07 1.22
CA HIS A 322 -7.54 -24.91 1.61
C HIS A 322 -7.12 -25.94 2.69
N GLN A 323 -8.02 -26.32 3.61
CA GLN A 323 -7.71 -27.33 4.64
C GLN A 323 -7.56 -28.75 4.07
N ARG A 324 -8.12 -29.03 2.89
CA ARG A 324 -8.08 -30.36 2.24
C ARG A 324 -6.95 -30.52 1.23
N LEU A 325 -6.36 -29.41 0.79
CA LEU A 325 -5.34 -29.39 -0.26
C LEU A 325 -3.94 -29.15 0.31
N SER A 326 -2.92 -29.79 -0.28
CA SER A 326 -1.54 -29.40 -0.03
C SER A 326 -1.26 -28.01 -0.59
N ARG A 327 -0.14 -27.39 -0.17
CA ARG A 327 0.22 -26.03 -0.63
C ARG A 327 0.35 -25.91 -2.15
N ARG A 328 0.90 -26.94 -2.81
CA ARG A 328 1.03 -26.97 -4.29
C ARG A 328 -0.32 -27.14 -4.97
N GLU A 329 -1.19 -27.99 -4.43
CA GLU A 329 -2.55 -28.17 -4.95
C GLU A 329 -3.40 -26.92 -4.74
N TRP A 330 -3.19 -26.17 -3.65
CA TRP A 330 -3.84 -24.89 -3.41
C TRP A 330 -3.42 -23.83 -4.44
N ASP A 331 -2.12 -23.71 -4.75
CA ASP A 331 -1.64 -22.81 -5.81
C ASP A 331 -2.27 -23.21 -7.17
N TYR A 332 -2.35 -24.52 -7.46
CA TYR A 332 -3.01 -25.02 -8.67
C TYR A 332 -4.52 -24.75 -8.68
N PHE A 333 -5.18 -24.90 -7.54
CA PHE A 333 -6.60 -24.59 -7.39
C PHE A 333 -6.88 -23.11 -7.68
N LEU A 334 -6.10 -22.19 -7.08
CA LEU A 334 -6.27 -20.75 -7.29
C LEU A 334 -6.01 -20.34 -8.75
N THR A 335 -4.96 -20.87 -9.37
CA THR A 335 -4.67 -20.60 -10.80
C THR A 335 -5.76 -21.18 -11.71
N THR A 336 -6.36 -22.31 -11.37
CA THR A 336 -7.49 -22.90 -12.11
C THR A 336 -8.73 -22.02 -12.01
N CYS A 337 -9.11 -21.56 -10.81
CA CYS A 337 -10.19 -20.59 -10.63
C CYS A 337 -9.96 -19.33 -11.47
N TRP A 338 -8.73 -18.82 -11.49
CA TRP A 338 -8.38 -17.64 -12.28
C TRP A 338 -8.51 -17.90 -13.79
N SER A 339 -8.04 -19.04 -14.28
CA SER A 339 -8.14 -19.43 -15.69
C SER A 339 -9.59 -19.62 -16.14
N ILE A 340 -10.46 -20.19 -15.30
CA ILE A 340 -11.91 -20.29 -15.55
C ILE A 340 -12.51 -18.89 -15.71
N ARG A 341 -12.22 -17.97 -14.78
CA ARG A 341 -12.74 -16.60 -14.86
C ARG A 341 -12.21 -15.87 -16.09
N ARG A 342 -10.94 -16.06 -16.44
CA ARG A 342 -10.32 -15.47 -17.62
C ARG A 342 -11.03 -15.94 -18.90
N SER A 343 -11.26 -17.24 -19.04
CA SER A 343 -12.00 -17.82 -20.16
C SER A 343 -13.41 -17.23 -20.28
N ARG A 344 -14.16 -17.13 -19.18
CA ARG A 344 -15.47 -16.45 -19.16
C ARG A 344 -15.36 -15.01 -19.67
N ASN A 345 -14.38 -14.25 -19.20
CA ASN A 345 -14.20 -12.86 -19.64
C ASN A 345 -13.88 -12.76 -21.14
N GLN A 346 -13.06 -13.65 -21.68
CA GLN A 346 -12.78 -13.69 -23.12
C GLN A 346 -14.04 -14.03 -23.93
N LEU A 347 -14.90 -14.92 -23.41
CA LEU A 347 -16.19 -15.17 -24.05
C LEU A 347 -17.08 -13.93 -24.06
N VAL A 348 -17.20 -13.23 -22.94
CA VAL A 348 -18.14 -12.10 -22.80
C VAL A 348 -17.67 -10.83 -23.50
N PHE A 349 -16.36 -10.54 -23.50
CA PHE A 349 -15.83 -9.31 -24.08
C PHE A 349 -15.24 -9.48 -25.47
N GLU A 350 -14.77 -10.68 -25.82
CA GLU A 350 -14.09 -10.96 -27.11
C GLU A 350 -14.85 -12.00 -27.96
N GLY A 351 -15.93 -12.60 -27.45
CA GLY A 351 -16.66 -13.67 -28.13
C GLY A 351 -15.89 -14.99 -28.26
N ARG A 352 -14.71 -15.11 -27.63
CA ARG A 352 -13.81 -16.26 -27.79
C ARG A 352 -14.14 -17.37 -26.78
N ARG A 353 -14.51 -18.55 -27.27
CA ARG A 353 -14.64 -19.77 -26.47
C ARG A 353 -13.29 -20.48 -26.34
N ILE A 354 -12.98 -20.95 -25.15
CA ILE A 354 -11.77 -21.74 -24.86
C ILE A 354 -12.22 -23.08 -24.29
N GLU A 355 -11.63 -24.16 -24.78
CA GLU A 355 -11.93 -25.52 -24.35
C GLU A 355 -11.36 -25.83 -22.96
N ALA A 356 -11.99 -26.76 -22.25
CA ALA A 356 -11.62 -27.10 -20.88
C ALA A 356 -10.17 -27.60 -20.77
N GLN A 357 -9.71 -28.38 -21.76
CA GLN A 357 -8.33 -28.89 -21.83
C GLN A 357 -7.32 -27.74 -21.88
N GLU A 358 -7.61 -26.72 -22.69
CA GLU A 358 -6.73 -25.56 -22.81
C GLU A 358 -6.69 -24.76 -21.51
N ILE A 359 -7.84 -24.55 -20.85
CA ILE A 359 -7.92 -23.88 -19.53
C ILE A 359 -7.04 -24.60 -18.50
N CYS A 360 -7.10 -25.94 -18.44
CA CYS A 360 -6.27 -26.75 -17.54
C CYS A 360 -4.78 -26.62 -17.87
N SER A 361 -4.42 -26.65 -19.16
CA SER A 361 -3.04 -26.49 -19.61
C SER A 361 -2.47 -25.12 -19.22
N GLN A 362 -3.26 -24.05 -19.36
CA GLN A 362 -2.88 -22.70 -18.98
C GLN A 362 -2.70 -22.57 -17.46
N ALA A 363 -3.58 -23.18 -16.66
CA ALA A 363 -3.45 -23.21 -15.21
C ALA A 363 -2.16 -23.94 -14.77
N ARG A 364 -1.83 -25.09 -15.38
CA ARG A 364 -0.60 -25.84 -15.08
C ARG A 364 0.66 -25.04 -15.38
N ARG A 365 0.73 -24.42 -16.56
CA ARG A 365 1.87 -23.55 -16.94
C ARG A 365 2.09 -22.41 -15.94
N LEU A 366 1.02 -21.84 -15.39
CA LEU A 366 1.14 -20.79 -14.36
C LEU A 366 1.76 -21.33 -13.07
N VAL A 367 1.41 -22.55 -12.67
CA VAL A 367 1.99 -23.18 -11.46
C VAL A 367 3.44 -23.59 -11.67
N GLU A 368 3.76 -24.15 -12.83
CA GLU A 368 5.13 -24.49 -13.21
C GLU A 368 6.03 -23.24 -13.20
N GLY A 369 5.51 -22.11 -13.70
CA GLY A 369 6.18 -20.82 -13.64
C GLY A 369 6.46 -20.31 -12.21
N ILE A 370 5.66 -20.67 -11.22
CA ILE A 370 5.93 -20.34 -9.80
C ILE A 370 7.15 -21.13 -9.31
N SER A 371 7.27 -22.41 -9.70
CA SER A 371 8.36 -23.27 -9.23
C SER A 371 9.70 -22.80 -9.77
N SER A 372 9.75 -22.41 -11.06
CA SER A 372 10.97 -21.88 -11.68
C SER A 372 11.35 -20.48 -11.19
N SER A 373 10.39 -19.62 -10.85
CA SER A 373 10.70 -18.30 -10.26
C SER A 373 11.27 -18.41 -8.84
N LEU A 374 10.82 -19.39 -8.06
CA LEU A 374 11.32 -19.62 -6.70
C LEU A 374 12.75 -20.18 -6.66
N GLU A 375 13.13 -20.97 -7.66
CA GLU A 375 14.51 -21.44 -7.83
C GLU A 375 15.46 -20.27 -8.16
N ASN A 376 14.99 -19.30 -8.96
CA ASN A 376 15.75 -18.08 -9.27
C ASN A 376 15.81 -17.10 -8.09
N ASP A 377 14.73 -16.89 -7.34
CA ASP A 377 14.75 -16.03 -6.13
C ASP A 377 15.67 -16.57 -5.02
N GLY A 378 15.90 -17.88 -4.98
CA GLY A 378 16.89 -18.50 -4.08
C GLY A 378 18.33 -18.08 -4.36
N LEU A 379 18.65 -17.72 -5.62
CA LEU A 379 19.95 -17.19 -6.03
C LEU A 379 20.10 -15.69 -5.77
N PHE A 380 19.00 -14.93 -5.77
CA PHE A 380 19.02 -13.46 -5.56
C PHE A 380 18.94 -13.01 -4.10
N ARG A 381 18.62 -13.90 -3.15
CA ARG A 381 18.65 -13.59 -1.70
C ARG A 381 20.04 -13.35 -1.10
N ASN A 382 21.10 -13.45 -1.91
CA ASN A 382 22.48 -13.14 -1.48
C ASN A 382 22.90 -11.68 -1.73
N LEU A 383 21.98 -10.79 -2.12
CA LEU A 383 22.29 -9.38 -2.36
C LEU A 383 21.19 -8.48 -1.75
N ASP A 384 21.17 -8.38 -0.42
CA ASP A 384 20.41 -7.36 0.31
C ASP A 384 21.16 -6.01 0.31
N PHE A 385 20.46 -4.93 -0.04
CA PHE A 385 20.84 -3.53 0.23
C PHE A 385 19.69 -2.77 0.88
#